data_AF-A0A3R6PPL0-F1
#
_entry.id   AF-A0A3R6PPL0-F1
#
_cell.length_a   1.000
_cell.length_b   1.000
_cell.length_c   1.000
_cell.angle_alpha   90.00
_cell.angle_beta   90.00
_cell.angle_gamma   90.00
#
_symmetry.space_group_name_H-M   'P 1'
#
loop_
_entity.id
_entity.type
_entity.pdbx_description
1 polymer ?
#
loop_
_entity_poly.entity_id
_entity_poly.type
_entity_poly.pdbx_seq_one_letter_code
_entity_poly.pdbx_strand_id
1 'polypeptide(L)'
;MELSQLLDNPIENCVRPLAIGRKNYMFCENHNAAEEEAIMYTMMGCCKLADVDFRKCTTYFLQHIHEYDDDYSKDLTDFFPHILKKKGLV
;
A
#
# COMPACT_ATOMS: atom_id res chain seq x y z
N MET A 1 20.21 27.63 -10.39
CA MET A 1 20.53 26.36 -11.08
C MET A 1 20.90 25.33 -10.01
N GLU A 2 19.98 25.02 -9.10
CA GLU A 2 20.19 24.14 -7.92
C GLU A 2 18.87 23.43 -7.57
N LEU A 3 18.00 23.20 -8.56
CA LEU A 3 16.71 22.51 -8.37
C LEU A 3 16.50 21.35 -9.35
N SER A 4 17.25 21.26 -10.46
CA SER A 4 17.07 20.15 -11.41
C SER A 4 17.69 18.84 -10.92
N GLN A 5 18.71 18.90 -10.05
CA GLN A 5 19.42 17.70 -9.59
C GLN A 5 18.61 16.82 -8.60
N LEU A 6 17.61 17.38 -7.90
CA LEU A 6 16.71 16.61 -7.02
C LEU A 6 15.56 15.95 -7.81
N LEU A 7 15.20 16.51 -8.97
CA LEU A 7 14.08 16.02 -9.79
C LEU A 7 14.47 14.84 -10.70
N ASP A 8 15.77 14.64 -10.93
CA ASP A 8 16.30 13.62 -11.85
C ASP A 8 16.59 12.26 -11.19
N ASN A 9 16.36 12.13 -9.87
CA ASN A 9 16.53 10.84 -9.21
C ASN A 9 15.25 9.99 -9.35
N PRO A 10 15.27 8.87 -10.10
CA PRO A 10 14.09 8.02 -10.27
C PRO A 10 13.59 7.45 -8.93
N ILE A 11 14.49 7.17 -7.98
CA ILE A 11 14.13 6.65 -6.66
C ILE A 11 13.35 7.71 -5.87
N GLU A 12 13.81 8.96 -5.88
CA GLU A 12 13.12 10.07 -5.21
C GLU A 12 11.78 10.37 -5.89
N ASN A 13 11.72 10.29 -7.22
CA ASN A 13 10.49 10.46 -7.99
C ASN A 13 9.43 9.39 -7.65
N CYS A 14 9.83 8.17 -7.31
CA CYS A 14 8.93 7.10 -6.88
C CYS A 14 8.32 7.38 -5.48
N VAL A 15 9.08 8.00 -4.58
CA VAL A 15 8.63 8.29 -3.19
C VAL A 15 7.96 9.66 -3.08
N ARG A 16 8.20 10.59 -4.01
CA ARG A 16 7.61 11.94 -3.99
C ARG A 16 6.07 11.97 -3.92
N PRO A 17 5.32 11.12 -4.65
CA PRO A 17 3.86 11.07 -4.53
C PRO A 17 3.40 10.69 -3.12
N LEU A 18 4.17 9.84 -2.43
CA LEU A 18 3.91 9.46 -1.04
C LEU A 18 4.15 10.66 -0.10
N ALA A 19 5.27 11.36 -0.25
CA ALA A 19 5.58 12.53 0.57
C ALA A 19 4.61 13.71 0.34
N ILE A 20 4.20 13.94 -0.91
CA ILE A 20 3.19 14.95 -1.26
C ILE A 20 1.80 14.52 -0.74
N GLY A 21 1.47 13.22 -0.85
CA GLY A 21 0.26 12.64 -0.28
C GLY A 21 0.14 12.90 1.21
N ARG A 22 1.19 12.61 1.99
CA ARG A 22 1.25 12.85 3.44
C ARG A 22 1.10 14.33 3.83
N LYS A 23 1.56 15.26 2.98
CA LYS A 23 1.41 16.70 3.23
C LYS A 23 -0.01 17.20 2.90
N ASN A 24 -0.73 16.54 1.99
CA ASN A 24 -1.96 17.06 1.40
C ASN A 24 -3.24 16.27 1.75
N TYR A 25 -3.16 14.98 2.11
CA TYR A 25 -4.32 14.09 2.13
C TYR A 25 -4.69 13.48 3.48
N MET A 26 -3.78 13.40 4.47
CA MET A 26 -4.18 13.09 5.84
C MET A 26 -3.38 13.90 6.85
N PHE A 27 -4.09 14.75 7.58
CA PHE A 27 -3.59 15.20 8.88
C PHE A 27 -3.73 14.02 9.83
N CYS A 28 -2.71 13.16 9.90
CA CYS A 28 -2.59 12.20 11.00
C CYS A 28 -2.47 13.02 12.29
N GLU A 29 -3.57 13.07 13.05
CA GLU A 29 -3.65 13.85 14.29
C GLU A 29 -2.64 13.36 15.34
N ASN A 30 -2.28 12.06 15.30
CA ASN A 30 -1.31 11.43 16.19
C ASN A 30 -0.34 10.49 15.45
N HIS A 31 0.73 10.06 16.14
CA HIS A 31 1.78 9.20 15.57
C HIS A 31 1.27 7.80 15.18
N ASN A 32 0.28 7.26 15.89
CA ASN A 32 -0.32 5.96 15.60
C ASN A 32 -1.10 5.99 14.27
N ALA A 33 -1.86 7.06 14.03
CA ALA A 33 -2.54 7.28 12.77
C ALA A 33 -1.56 7.44 11.59
N ALA A 34 -0.36 7.97 11.83
CA ALA A 34 0.69 8.07 10.81
C ALA A 34 1.32 6.72 10.45
N GLU A 35 1.33 5.77 11.38
CA GLU A 35 1.77 4.39 11.15
C GLU A 35 0.73 3.63 10.33
N GLU A 36 -0.54 3.70 10.71
CA GLU A 36 -1.65 3.12 9.96
C GLU A 36 -1.74 3.66 8.52
N GLU A 37 -1.55 4.97 8.35
CA GLU A 37 -1.49 5.60 7.02
C GLU A 37 -0.32 5.06 6.18
N ALA A 38 0.84 4.84 6.79
CA ALA A 38 2.02 4.29 6.10
C ALA A 38 1.76 2.87 5.59
N ILE A 39 1.02 2.05 6.34
CA ILE A 39 0.60 0.71 5.91
C ILE A 39 -0.29 0.81 4.67
N MET A 40 -1.29 1.70 4.69
CA MET A 40 -2.22 1.87 3.56
C MET A 40 -1.53 2.36 2.29
N TYR A 41 -0.60 3.32 2.40
CA TYR A 41 0.18 3.73 1.24
C TYR A 41 1.13 2.66 0.72
N THR A 42 1.73 1.89 1.61
CA THR A 42 2.58 0.75 1.22
C THR A 42 1.76 -0.26 0.44
N MET A 43 0.55 -0.58 0.91
CA MET A 43 -0.39 -1.47 0.22
C MET A 43 -0.78 -0.94 -1.17
N MET A 44 -1.09 0.36 -1.28
CA MET A 44 -1.35 1.01 -2.58
C MET A 44 -0.14 0.93 -3.52
N GLY A 45 1.07 1.16 -3.01
CA GLY A 45 2.32 1.01 -3.75
C GLY A 45 2.54 -0.41 -4.24
N CYS A 46 2.32 -1.41 -3.38
CA CYS A 46 2.39 -2.83 -3.73
C CYS A 46 1.37 -3.21 -4.81
N CYS A 47 0.13 -2.72 -4.73
CA CYS A 47 -0.89 -2.95 -5.77
C CYS A 47 -0.45 -2.36 -7.11
N LYS A 48 0.12 -1.14 -7.10
CA LYS A 48 0.64 -0.49 -8.31
C LYS A 48 1.82 -1.26 -8.92
N LEU A 49 2.75 -1.77 -8.09
CA LEU A 49 3.89 -2.57 -8.55
C LEU A 49 3.47 -3.94 -9.08
N ALA A 50 2.45 -4.56 -8.47
CA ALA A 50 1.89 -5.83 -8.92
C ALA A 50 0.95 -5.69 -10.13
N ASP A 51 0.64 -4.46 -10.55
CA ASP A 51 -0.35 -4.15 -11.58
C ASP A 51 -1.72 -4.77 -11.24
N VAL A 52 -2.22 -4.42 -10.05
CA VAL A 52 -3.48 -4.88 -9.47
C VAL A 52 -4.31 -3.67 -9.03
N ASP A 53 -5.62 -3.75 -9.22
CA ASP A 53 -6.54 -2.72 -8.74
C ASP A 53 -6.62 -2.72 -7.20
N PHE A 54 -6.24 -1.59 -6.59
CA PHE A 54 -6.22 -1.44 -5.14
C PHE A 54 -7.59 -1.64 -4.49
N ARG A 55 -8.67 -1.20 -5.15
CA ARG A 55 -10.03 -1.31 -4.62
C ARG A 55 -10.45 -2.77 -4.58
N LYS A 56 -10.18 -3.54 -5.63
CA LYS A 56 -10.47 -4.98 -5.62
C LYS A 56 -9.64 -5.72 -4.56
N CYS A 57 -8.35 -5.41 -4.45
CA CYS A 57 -7.45 -6.05 -3.48
C CYS A 57 -7.91 -5.80 -2.04
N THR A 58 -8.25 -4.53 -1.73
CA THR A 58 -8.74 -4.14 -0.39
C THR A 58 -10.12 -4.73 -0.10
N THR A 59 -11.00 -4.77 -1.10
CA THR A 59 -12.32 -5.41 -0.95
C THR A 59 -12.19 -6.89 -0.65
N TYR A 60 -11.32 -7.60 -1.37
CA TYR A 60 -11.05 -9.01 -1.14
C TYR A 60 -10.49 -9.25 0.27
N PHE A 61 -9.50 -8.45 0.68
CA PHE A 61 -8.93 -8.50 2.03
C PHE A 61 -10.02 -8.35 3.10
N LEU A 62 -10.82 -7.29 3.06
CA LEU A 62 -11.85 -7.02 4.08
C LEU A 62 -12.94 -8.11 4.14
N GLN A 63 -13.23 -8.77 3.01
CA GLN A 63 -14.22 -9.84 2.96
C GLN A 63 -13.72 -11.15 3.58
N HIS A 64 -12.43 -11.44 3.48
CA HIS A 64 -11.87 -12.76 3.82
C HIS A 64 -10.92 -12.71 5.03
N ILE A 65 -10.58 -11.53 5.55
CA ILE A 65 -9.67 -11.40 6.71
C ILE A 65 -10.23 -12.13 7.94
N HIS A 66 -11.54 -12.12 8.14
CA HIS A 66 -12.19 -12.80 9.25
C HIS A 66 -12.13 -14.33 9.17
N GLU A 67 -11.80 -14.91 8.00
CA GLU A 67 -11.59 -16.35 7.86
C GLU A 67 -10.30 -16.84 8.54
N TYR A 68 -9.46 -15.89 8.98
CA TYR A 68 -8.17 -16.12 9.62
C TYR A 68 -8.23 -15.85 11.14
N ASP A 69 -9.33 -15.28 11.66
CA ASP A 69 -9.45 -14.88 13.07
C ASP A 69 -9.25 -16.05 14.05
N ASP A 70 -9.75 -17.24 13.67
CA ASP A 70 -9.68 -18.47 14.47
C ASP A 70 -8.56 -19.43 14.03
N ASP A 71 -7.89 -19.17 12.90
CA ASP A 71 -6.92 -20.08 12.30
C ASP A 71 -5.60 -19.37 11.93
N TYR A 72 -4.73 -19.28 12.93
CA TYR A 72 -3.39 -18.70 12.84
C TYR A 72 -2.38 -19.57 12.06
N SER A 73 -2.79 -20.74 11.56
CA SER A 73 -1.92 -21.52 10.66
C SER A 73 -1.87 -20.93 9.26
N LYS A 74 -2.86 -20.12 8.90
CA LYS A 74 -2.94 -19.46 7.60
C LYS A 74 -2.08 -18.19 7.59
N ASP A 75 -1.34 -17.99 6.51
CA ASP A 75 -0.40 -16.89 6.40
C ASP A 75 -1.07 -15.63 5.83
N LEU A 76 -0.94 -14.49 6.51
CA LEU A 76 -1.49 -13.21 6.05
C LEU A 76 -0.85 -12.74 4.73
N THR A 77 0.31 -13.28 4.35
CA THR A 77 0.90 -12.97 3.04
C THR A 77 0.01 -13.41 1.89
N ASP A 78 -0.95 -14.33 2.11
CA ASP A 78 -1.93 -14.73 1.10
C ASP A 78 -2.75 -13.56 0.55
N PHE A 79 -2.86 -12.46 1.31
CA PHE A 79 -3.55 -11.23 0.89
C PHE A 79 -2.67 -10.26 0.10
N PHE A 80 -1.39 -10.57 -0.10
CA PHE A 80 -0.52 -9.68 -0.86
C PHE A 80 -0.94 -9.60 -2.33
N PRO A 81 -0.91 -8.40 -2.94
CA PRO A 81 -1.46 -8.17 -4.28
C PRO A 81 -0.91 -9.12 -5.36
N HIS A 82 0.39 -9.45 -5.29
CA HIS A 82 1.03 -10.34 -6.25
C HIS A 82 0.62 -11.81 -6.07
N ILE A 83 0.34 -12.26 -4.84
CA ILE A 83 -0.14 -13.62 -4.54
C ILE A 83 -1.59 -13.74 -5.00
N LEU A 84 -2.43 -12.76 -4.70
CA LEU A 84 -3.82 -12.76 -5.14
C LEU A 84 -3.94 -12.72 -6.66
N LYS A 85 -3.09 -11.94 -7.36
CA LYS A 85 -2.99 -11.95 -8.83
C LYS A 85 -2.60 -13.34 -9.36
N LYS A 86 -1.62 -13.99 -8.74
CA LYS A 86 -1.19 -15.35 -9.11
C LYS A 86 -2.31 -16.39 -8.90
N LYS A 87 -3.16 -16.19 -7.90
CA LYS A 87 -4.35 -17.02 -7.62
C LYS A 87 -5.55 -16.69 -8.54
N GLY A 88 -5.49 -15.60 -9.31
CA GLY A 88 -6.59 -15.16 -10.18
C GLY A 88 -7.77 -14.54 -9.43
N LEU A 89 -7.55 -14.08 -8.20
CA LEU A 89 -8.58 -13.51 -7.32
C LEU A 89 -8.75 -11.99 -7.54
N VAL A 90 -7.76 -11.34 -8.16
CA VAL A 90 -7.75 -9.90 -8.47
C VAL A 90 -7.05 -9.58 -9.78
#